data_AF-A0A3E0HC22-F1
#
_entry.id   AF-A0A3E0HC22-F1
#
_cell.length_a   1.000
_cell.length_b   1.000
_cell.length_c   1.000
_cell.angle_alpha   90.00
_cell.angle_beta   90.00
_cell.angle_gamma   90.00
#
_symmetry.space_group_name_H-M   'P 1'
#
loop_
_entity.id
_entity.type
_entity.pdbx_description
1 polymer ?
#
loop_
_entity_poly.entity_id
_entity_poly.type
_entity_poly.pdbx_seq_one_letter_code
_entity_poly.pdbx_strand_id
1 'polypeptide(L)'
;MARSGRVGQNELVPGLFQTEDHTRAVTPAADPARPAQEVDRLVAGRTERQGLLEHETPPRIVAVLNEAVIYRVVGGNKVMRAQLARLHEVAELPTVELHVLPSITGAHAAMGSSFALLQLPSPYDVRIVYLESLTSADYLDQEEQVDACSSGSSGSSARH
;
A
#
# COMPACT_ATOMS: atom_id res chain seq x y z
N MET A 1 28.57 -17.05 1.77
CA MET A 1 27.32 -17.82 1.56
C MET A 1 26.43 -17.65 2.78
N ALA A 2 25.12 -17.40 2.60
CA ALA A 2 24.18 -17.29 3.71
C ALA A 2 23.88 -18.68 4.30
N ARG A 3 23.85 -18.79 5.64
CA ARG A 3 23.57 -20.07 6.34
C ARG A 3 22.08 -20.42 6.41
N SER A 4 21.20 -19.44 6.23
CA SER A 4 19.74 -19.58 6.08
C SER A 4 19.16 -18.28 5.50
N GLY A 5 17.94 -18.33 4.96
CA GLY A 5 17.23 -17.17 4.43
C GLY A 5 15.72 -17.43 4.37
N ARG A 6 14.92 -16.37 4.44
CA ARG A 6 13.47 -16.41 4.30
C ARG A 6 13.07 -15.43 3.19
N VAL A 7 12.22 -15.88 2.28
CA VAL A 7 11.66 -15.06 1.20
C VAL A 7 10.16 -14.93 1.45
N GLY A 8 9.63 -13.72 1.27
CA GLY A 8 8.22 -13.41 1.43
C GLY A 8 7.76 -12.48 0.32
N GLN A 9 6.46 -12.47 0.05
CA GLN A 9 5.82 -11.59 -0.93
C GLN A 9 4.81 -10.70 -0.20
N ASN A 10 4.55 -9.52 -0.75
CA ASN A 10 3.56 -8.61 -0.18
C ASN A 10 2.16 -9.00 -0.66
N GLU A 11 1.26 -9.25 0.30
CA GLU A 11 -0.14 -9.63 0.06
C GLU A 11 -1.10 -8.81 0.95
N LEU A 12 -0.66 -7.64 1.42
CA LEU A 12 -1.41 -6.82 2.35
C LEU A 12 -2.04 -5.63 1.65
N VAL A 13 -3.21 -5.23 2.15
CA VAL A 13 -3.80 -3.93 1.80
C VAL A 13 -2.79 -2.81 2.13
N PRO A 14 -2.51 -1.86 1.23
CA PRO A 14 -1.60 -0.74 1.51
C PRO A 14 -2.00 0.03 2.78
N GLY A 15 -1.03 0.45 3.60
CA GLY A 15 -1.29 1.09 4.90
C GLY A 15 -2.19 2.32 4.82
N LEU A 16 -2.15 3.05 3.70
CA LEU A 16 -3.00 4.20 3.41
C LEU A 16 -4.50 3.86 3.28
N PHE A 17 -4.85 2.59 3.09
CA PHE A 17 -6.24 2.16 2.94
C PHE A 17 -6.71 1.24 4.07
N GLN A 18 -5.84 0.95 5.05
CA GLN A 18 -6.16 0.03 6.15
C GLN A 18 -7.07 0.66 7.20
N THR A 19 -7.97 -0.11 7.79
CA THR A 19 -8.64 0.27 9.04
C THR A 19 -7.69 0.08 10.22
N GLU A 20 -7.94 0.75 11.35
CA GLU A 20 -7.15 0.55 12.57
C GLU A 20 -7.16 -0.92 13.01
N ASP A 21 -8.32 -1.57 12.99
CA ASP A 21 -8.47 -2.98 13.37
C ASP A 21 -7.67 -3.91 12.45
N HIS A 22 -7.68 -3.66 11.14
CA HIS A 22 -6.86 -4.42 10.19
C HIS A 22 -5.37 -4.23 10.46
N THR A 23 -4.97 -2.98 10.71
CA THR A 23 -3.62 -2.59 11.07
C THR A 23 -3.14 -3.31 12.32
N ARG A 24 -3.97 -3.33 13.38
CA ARG A 24 -3.69 -4.04 14.64
C ARG A 24 -3.60 -5.54 14.44
N ALA A 25 -4.41 -6.10 13.57
CA ALA A 25 -4.43 -7.54 13.31
C ALA A 25 -3.21 -8.02 12.50
N VAL A 26 -2.72 -7.22 11.56
CA VAL A 26 -1.58 -7.61 10.71
C VAL A 26 -0.21 -7.35 11.36
N THR A 27 -0.12 -6.35 12.23
CA THR A 27 1.16 -5.91 12.80
C THR A 27 1.88 -7.01 13.61
N PRO A 28 1.21 -7.84 14.43
CA PRO A 28 1.84 -8.98 15.11
C PRO A 28 2.26 -10.11 14.18
N ALA A 29 1.66 -10.24 12.98
CA ALA A 29 2.07 -11.27 12.02
C ALA A 29 3.47 -10.99 11.44
N ALA A 30 3.85 -9.70 11.38
CA ALA A 30 5.17 -9.26 10.98
C ALA A 30 6.23 -9.46 12.06
N ASP A 31 5.85 -9.29 13.34
CA ASP A 31 6.70 -9.52 14.50
C ASP A 31 5.84 -9.87 15.72
N PRO A 32 5.75 -11.16 16.09
CA PRO A 32 4.94 -11.60 17.22
C PRO A 32 5.46 -11.10 18.58
N ALA A 33 6.72 -10.68 18.66
CA ALA A 33 7.33 -10.17 19.89
C ALA A 33 7.12 -8.64 20.05
N ARG A 34 6.48 -8.00 19.08
CA ARG A 34 6.30 -6.54 19.07
C ARG A 34 5.48 -6.07 20.29
N PRO A 35 5.96 -5.08 21.06
CA PRO A 35 5.21 -4.51 22.18
C PRO A 35 3.92 -3.83 21.71
N ALA A 36 2.85 -3.95 22.50
CA ALA A 36 1.55 -3.33 22.19
C ALA A 36 1.65 -1.81 21.93
N GLN A 37 2.49 -1.10 22.69
CA GLN A 37 2.72 0.33 22.52
C GLN A 37 3.31 0.68 21.14
N GLU A 38 4.12 -0.20 20.56
CA GLU A 38 4.67 0.00 19.22
C GLU A 38 3.60 -0.23 18.14
N VAL A 39 2.71 -1.21 18.36
CA VAL A 39 1.51 -1.40 17.52
C VAL A 39 0.66 -0.14 17.52
N ASP A 40 0.40 0.45 18.69
CA ASP A 40 -0.36 1.71 18.80
C ASP A 40 0.28 2.85 18.02
N ARG A 41 1.61 2.98 18.07
CA ARG A 41 2.34 4.00 17.29
C ARG A 41 2.21 3.77 15.78
N LEU A 42 2.29 2.53 15.32
CA LEU A 42 2.12 2.19 13.91
C LEU A 42 0.70 2.48 13.42
N VAL A 43 -0.31 2.17 14.25
CA VAL A 43 -1.71 2.49 13.98
C VAL A 43 -1.92 3.99 13.89
N ALA A 44 -1.40 4.75 14.86
CA ALA A 44 -1.50 6.21 14.87
C ALA A 44 -0.85 6.82 13.62
N GLY A 45 0.37 6.42 13.27
CA GLY A 45 1.06 6.95 12.09
C GLY A 45 0.38 6.61 10.75
N ARG A 46 -0.30 5.46 10.65
CA ARG A 46 -1.12 5.13 9.47
C ARG A 46 -2.40 5.96 9.41
N THR A 47 -3.06 6.12 10.55
CA THR A 47 -4.30 6.92 10.67
C THR A 47 -4.05 8.39 10.36
N GLU A 48 -2.94 8.95 10.84
CA GLU A 48 -2.52 10.32 10.51
C GLU A 48 -2.33 10.51 9.00
N ARG A 49 -1.64 9.58 8.34
CA ARG A 49 -1.46 9.62 6.87
C ARG A 49 -2.77 9.45 6.11
N GLN A 50 -3.73 8.70 6.65
CA GLN A 50 -5.04 8.55 6.02
C GLN A 50 -5.84 9.84 6.00
N GLY A 51 -5.61 10.74 6.96
CA GLY A 51 -6.18 12.08 6.95
C GLY A 51 -5.84 12.88 5.70
N LEU A 52 -4.76 12.52 4.97
CA LEU A 52 -4.42 13.16 3.69
C LEU A 52 -5.49 12.94 2.60
N LEU A 53 -6.24 11.84 2.65
CA LEU A 53 -7.31 11.56 1.69
C LEU A 53 -8.52 12.51 1.87
N GLU A 54 -8.66 13.09 3.06
CA GLU A 54 -9.79 13.94 3.46
C GLU A 54 -9.39 15.43 3.56
N HIS A 55 -8.15 15.76 3.17
CA HIS A 55 -7.65 17.14 3.16
C HIS A 55 -8.41 18.01 2.14
N GLU A 56 -8.40 19.34 2.31
CA GLU A 56 -9.03 20.29 1.37
C GLU A 56 -8.47 20.15 -0.06
N THR A 57 -7.20 19.75 -0.15
CA THR A 57 -6.46 19.49 -1.39
C THR A 57 -5.83 18.10 -1.33
N PRO A 58 -6.62 17.02 -1.49
CA PRO A 58 -6.10 15.67 -1.31
C PRO A 58 -5.24 15.25 -2.52
N PRO A 59 -4.22 14.40 -2.33
CA PRO A 59 -3.41 13.91 -3.43
C PRO A 59 -4.25 13.03 -4.37
N ARG A 60 -3.92 13.05 -5.67
CA ARG A 60 -4.45 12.05 -6.60
C ARG A 60 -3.69 10.75 -6.44
N ILE A 61 -4.40 9.65 -6.21
CA ILE A 61 -3.80 8.34 -5.94
C ILE A 61 -4.36 7.32 -6.94
N VAL A 62 -3.47 6.59 -7.58
CA VAL A 62 -3.82 5.38 -8.35
C VAL A 62 -3.17 4.21 -7.63
N ALA A 63 -3.96 3.25 -7.17
CA ALA A 63 -3.44 2.05 -6.52
C ALA A 63 -3.92 0.79 -7.23
N VAL A 64 -2.97 -0.12 -7.46
CA VAL A 64 -3.23 -1.44 -8.04
C VAL A 64 -3.00 -2.48 -6.95
N LEU A 65 -4.07 -3.16 -6.56
CA LEU A 65 -4.08 -4.19 -5.53
C LEU A 65 -4.06 -5.56 -6.18
N ASN A 66 -3.25 -6.49 -5.68
CA ASN A 66 -3.36 -7.90 -6.08
C ASN A 66 -4.70 -8.46 -5.55
N GLU A 67 -5.44 -9.20 -6.37
CA GLU A 67 -6.69 -9.85 -5.95
C GLU A 67 -6.58 -10.64 -4.64
N ALA A 68 -5.43 -11.27 -4.36
CA ALA A 68 -5.18 -12.01 -3.13
C ALA A 68 -5.37 -11.16 -1.85
N VAL A 69 -5.14 -9.84 -1.90
CA VAL A 69 -5.28 -8.97 -0.71
C VAL A 69 -6.74 -8.83 -0.25
N ILE A 70 -7.70 -9.04 -1.16
CA ILE A 70 -9.14 -8.96 -0.88
C ILE A 70 -9.61 -10.25 -0.21
N TYR A 71 -9.04 -11.39 -0.61
CA TYR A 71 -9.47 -12.70 -0.13
C TYR A 71 -8.73 -13.18 1.13
N ARG A 72 -7.60 -12.56 1.49
CA ARG A 72 -6.84 -12.93 2.69
C ARG A 72 -7.56 -12.46 3.95
N VAL A 73 -8.06 -13.40 4.77
CA VAL A 73 -8.74 -13.03 6.02
C VAL A 73 -7.77 -12.61 7.12
N VAL A 74 -7.66 -11.29 7.33
CA VAL A 74 -6.85 -10.67 8.41
C VAL A 74 -7.75 -10.23 9.55
N GLY A 75 -7.42 -10.62 10.79
CA GLY A 75 -8.20 -10.24 11.99
C GLY A 75 -9.60 -10.87 12.08
N GLY A 76 -9.93 -11.79 11.17
CA GLY A 76 -11.24 -12.44 11.09
C GLY A 76 -12.27 -11.68 10.23
N ASN A 77 -13.43 -12.31 10.01
CA ASN A 77 -14.43 -11.83 9.06
C ASN A 77 -15.01 -10.44 9.39
N LYS A 78 -15.08 -10.07 10.68
CA LYS A 78 -15.56 -8.74 11.09
C LYS A 78 -14.59 -7.65 10.64
N VAL A 79 -13.30 -7.85 10.89
CA VAL A 79 -12.22 -6.92 10.52
C VAL A 79 -12.15 -6.79 9.00
N MET A 80 -12.17 -7.91 8.27
CA MET A 80 -12.15 -7.86 6.81
C MET A 80 -13.39 -7.22 6.20
N ARG A 81 -14.59 -7.43 6.78
CA ARG A 81 -15.79 -6.73 6.29
C ARG A 81 -15.63 -5.21 6.39
N ALA A 82 -15.12 -4.72 7.52
CA ALA A 82 -14.84 -3.30 7.71
C ALA A 82 -13.73 -2.82 6.76
N GLN A 83 -12.69 -3.62 6.57
CA GLN A 83 -11.59 -3.31 5.64
C GLN A 83 -12.07 -3.18 4.18
N LEU A 84 -12.92 -4.09 3.73
CA LEU A 84 -13.47 -4.06 2.36
C LEU A 84 -14.46 -2.90 2.20
N ALA A 85 -15.25 -2.57 3.22
CA ALA A 85 -16.08 -1.38 3.22
C ALA A 85 -15.23 -0.11 3.10
N ARG A 86 -14.11 -0.02 3.82
CA ARG A 86 -13.18 1.11 3.70
C ARG A 86 -12.58 1.22 2.29
N LEU A 87 -12.19 0.11 1.67
CA LEU A 87 -11.71 0.13 0.28
C LEU A 87 -12.79 0.64 -0.68
N HIS A 88 -14.04 0.26 -0.48
CA HIS A 88 -15.15 0.77 -1.27
C HIS A 88 -15.35 2.28 -1.06
N GLU A 89 -15.38 2.77 0.18
CA GLU A 89 -15.48 4.19 0.49
C GLU A 89 -14.36 5.01 -0.16
N VAL A 90 -13.12 4.50 -0.10
CA VAL A 90 -11.96 5.15 -0.71
C VAL A 90 -12.07 5.15 -2.23
N ALA A 91 -12.61 4.09 -2.86
CA ALA A 91 -12.83 4.04 -4.31
C ALA A 91 -13.85 5.09 -4.81
N GLU A 92 -14.75 5.56 -3.95
CA GLU A 92 -15.73 6.61 -4.28
C GLU A 92 -15.13 8.02 -4.21
N LEU A 93 -13.89 8.18 -3.70
CA LEU A 93 -13.22 9.48 -3.67
C LEU A 93 -12.80 9.91 -5.09
N PRO A 94 -13.10 11.14 -5.52
CA PRO A 94 -12.80 11.60 -6.88
C PRO A 94 -11.30 11.70 -7.19
N THR A 95 -10.46 11.70 -6.15
CA THR A 95 -9.00 11.73 -6.26
C THR A 95 -8.36 10.35 -6.19
N VAL A 96 -9.12 9.27 -5.98
CA VAL A 96 -8.58 7.92 -5.85
C VAL A 96 -9.09 7.00 -6.96
N GLU A 97 -8.18 6.26 -7.57
CA GLU A 97 -8.48 5.18 -8.51
C GLU A 97 -7.93 3.87 -7.93
N LEU A 98 -8.83 2.94 -7.58
CA LEU A 98 -8.48 1.62 -7.07
C LEU A 98 -8.71 0.56 -8.13
N HIS A 99 -7.65 -0.15 -8.51
CA HIS A 99 -7.71 -1.31 -9.40
C HIS A 99 -7.40 -2.58 -8.64
N VAL A 100 -8.11 -3.65 -8.99
CA VAL A 100 -7.79 -5.00 -8.53
C VAL A 100 -7.21 -5.75 -9.71
N LEU A 101 -6.02 -6.30 -9.53
CA LEU A 101 -5.35 -7.10 -10.51
C LEU A 101 -5.70 -8.57 -10.32
N PRO A 102 -6.44 -9.19 -11.27
CA PRO A 102 -6.86 -10.58 -11.16
C PRO A 102 -5.68 -11.54 -11.04
N SER A 103 -5.90 -12.67 -10.36
CA SER A 103 -4.89 -13.73 -10.18
C SER A 103 -4.46 -14.38 -11.50
N ILE A 104 -5.28 -14.24 -12.55
CA ILE A 104 -4.98 -14.75 -13.89
C ILE A 104 -4.05 -13.83 -14.69
N THR A 105 -3.79 -12.61 -14.20
CA THR A 105 -2.89 -11.68 -14.88
C THR A 105 -1.45 -12.21 -14.78
N GLY A 106 -0.80 -12.35 -15.93
CA GLY A 106 0.61 -12.75 -16.01
C GLY A 106 1.56 -11.63 -15.54
N ALA A 107 2.80 -11.66 -16.03
CA ALA A 107 3.82 -10.69 -15.67
C ALA A 107 3.32 -9.24 -15.74
N HIS A 108 3.45 -8.50 -14.63
CA HIS A 108 3.05 -7.10 -14.53
C HIS A 108 4.06 -6.28 -13.71
N ALA A 109 4.06 -4.95 -13.88
CA ALA A 109 5.06 -4.06 -13.30
C ALA A 109 5.17 -4.15 -11.77
N ALA A 110 4.03 -4.31 -11.08
CA ALA A 110 3.98 -4.44 -9.63
C ALA A 110 4.39 -5.82 -9.08
N MET A 111 4.78 -6.80 -9.92
CA MET A 111 5.22 -8.12 -9.43
C MET A 111 6.60 -8.08 -8.74
N GLY A 112 7.44 -7.11 -9.08
CA GLY A 112 8.81 -7.03 -8.55
C GLY A 112 8.88 -6.46 -7.13
N SER A 113 8.07 -5.44 -6.83
CA SER A 113 7.94 -4.84 -5.50
C SER A 113 6.67 -4.01 -5.38
N SER A 114 6.18 -3.86 -4.15
CA SER A 114 5.12 -2.89 -3.83
C SER A 114 5.76 -1.54 -3.53
N PHE A 115 5.30 -0.49 -4.21
CA PHE A 115 5.80 0.86 -4.03
C PHE A 115 4.66 1.88 -4.25
N ALA A 116 4.82 3.09 -3.73
CA ALA A 116 4.00 4.24 -4.09
C ALA A 116 4.89 5.30 -4.75
N LEU A 117 4.56 5.72 -5.96
CA LEU A 117 5.24 6.84 -6.62
C LEU A 117 4.48 8.13 -6.28
N LEU A 118 5.15 9.04 -5.58
CA LEU A 118 4.62 10.32 -5.13
C LEU A 118 5.21 11.45 -5.98
N GLN A 119 4.37 12.39 -6.41
CA GLN A 119 4.80 13.62 -7.04
C GLN A 119 4.42 14.79 -6.14
N LEU A 120 5.44 15.51 -5.66
CA LEU A 120 5.25 16.68 -4.80
C LEU A 120 4.85 17.90 -5.66
N PRO A 121 3.97 18.77 -5.15
CA PRO A 121 3.62 20.00 -5.85
C PRO A 121 4.76 21.03 -5.81
N SER A 122 4.65 22.04 -6.66
CA SER A 122 5.51 23.23 -6.67
C SER A 122 5.62 23.87 -5.26
N PRO A 123 6.80 24.40 -4.86
CA PRO A 123 8.00 24.63 -5.66
C PRO A 123 8.99 23.46 -5.71
N TYR A 124 8.66 22.33 -5.07
CA TYR A 124 9.60 21.21 -4.98
C TYR A 124 9.67 20.44 -6.31
N ASP A 125 8.52 20.16 -6.95
CA ASP A 125 8.41 19.45 -8.23
C ASP A 125 9.26 18.15 -8.29
N VAL A 126 9.40 17.46 -7.15
CA VAL A 126 10.18 16.22 -7.01
C VAL A 126 9.27 15.00 -7.09
N ARG A 127 9.76 13.93 -7.72
CA ARG A 127 9.15 12.60 -7.72
C ARG A 127 9.91 11.70 -6.74
N ILE A 128 9.18 11.02 -5.86
CA ILE A 128 9.74 10.16 -4.81
C ILE A 128 9.03 8.81 -4.86
N VAL A 129 9.80 7.72 -4.83
CA VAL A 129 9.26 6.37 -4.61
C VAL A 129 9.28 6.10 -3.11
N TYR A 130 8.11 5.80 -2.56
CA TYR A 130 7.90 5.37 -1.20
C TYR A 130 7.79 3.85 -1.14
N LEU A 131 8.67 3.22 -0.38
CA LEU A 131 8.64 1.79 -0.10
C LEU A 131 8.21 1.59 1.36
N GLU A 132 6.97 1.16 1.57
CA GLU A 132 6.52 0.75 2.91
C GLU A 132 7.04 -0.65 3.21
N SER A 133 7.80 -0.80 4.29
CA SER A 133 8.18 -2.09 4.85
C SER A 133 7.37 -2.37 6.13
N LEU A 134 7.54 -3.58 6.67
CA LEU A 134 6.85 -3.97 7.91
C LEU A 134 7.26 -3.12 9.12
N THR A 135 8.45 -2.50 9.08
CA THR A 135 9.04 -1.79 10.23
C THR A 135 9.60 -0.42 9.90
N SER A 136 9.67 -0.06 8.62
CA SER A 136 10.27 1.18 8.14
C SER A 136 9.55 1.67 6.90
N ALA A 137 9.95 2.85 6.45
CA ALA A 137 9.71 3.23 5.08
C ALA A 137 10.95 3.88 4.50
N ASP A 138 11.22 3.58 3.24
CA ASP A 138 12.31 4.16 2.49
C ASP A 138 11.76 5.13 1.45
N TYR A 139 12.46 6.24 1.25
CA TYR A 139 12.15 7.24 0.25
C TYR A 139 13.30 7.26 -0.75
N LEU A 140 12.99 6.97 -2.01
CA LEU A 140 13.95 6.96 -3.10
C LEU A 140 13.63 8.13 -4.05
N ASP A 141 14.60 8.99 -4.28
CA ASP A 141 14.47 10.20 -5.11
C ASP A 141 15.42 10.21 -6.31
N GLN A 142 16.18 9.13 -6.52
CA GLN A 142 17.07 9.01 -7.68
C GLN A 142 16.26 8.74 -8.96
N GLU A 143 16.58 9.48 -10.02
CA GLU A 143 15.85 9.49 -11.30
C GLU A 143 15.69 8.08 -11.91
N GLU A 144 16.76 7.27 -11.89
CA GLU A 144 16.73 5.88 -12.38
C GLU A 144 15.71 4.99 -11.64
N GLN A 145 15.59 5.16 -10.32
CA GLN A 145 14.68 4.39 -9.48
C GLN A 145 13.23 4.83 -9.67
N VAL A 146 13.02 6.13 -9.83
CA VAL A 146 11.73 6.77 -10.11
C VAL A 146 11.20 6.35 -11.49
N ASP A 147 12.06 6.28 -12.50
CA ASP A 147 11.66 5.95 -13.86
C ASP A 147 11.29 4.48 -14.03
N ALA A 148 12.03 3.57 -13.39
CA ALA A 148 11.69 2.15 -13.33
C ALA A 148 10.28 1.90 -12.76
N CYS A 149 9.86 2.70 -11.77
CA CYS A 149 8.55 2.61 -11.15
C CYS A 149 7.43 3.20 -12.02
N SER A 150 7.72 4.23 -12.82
CA SER A 150 6.71 4.90 -13.65
C SER A 150 6.40 4.22 -14.98
N SER A 151 7.42 3.69 -15.65
CA SER A 151 7.31 3.02 -16.96
C SER A 151 6.44 1.76 -16.93
N GLY A 152 6.24 1.17 -15.75
CA GLY A 152 5.39 0.01 -15.56
C GLY A 152 3.88 0.31 -15.38
N SER A 153 3.52 1.53 -14.99
CA SER A 153 2.13 1.92 -14.70
C SER A 153 1.33 2.34 -15.94
N SER A 154 2.02 2.76 -17.01
CA SER A 154 1.42 3.25 -18.26
C SER A 154 0.98 2.15 -19.24
N GLY A 155 1.23 0.86 -18.92
CA GLY A 155 1.01 -0.26 -19.83
C GLY A 155 -0.29 -1.07 -19.65
N SER A 156 -1.12 -0.79 -18.63
CA SER A 156 -2.30 -1.62 -18.33
C SER A 156 -3.63 -0.84 -18.38
N SER A 157 -3.79 0.02 -19.40
CA SER A 157 -5.11 0.51 -19.81
C SER A 157 -5.57 -0.28 -21.04
N ALA A 158 -5.83 -1.57 -20.86
CA ALA A 158 -6.54 -2.39 -21.83
C ALA A 158 -7.93 -2.71 -21.24
N ARG A 159 -8.86 -1.80 -21.50
CA ARG A 159 -10.30 -1.95 -21.23
C ARG A 159 -10.78 -3.34 -21.70
N HIS A 160 -11.46 -4.06 -20.82
CA HIS A 160 -12.46 -5.07 -21.17
C HIS A 160 -13.69 -4.82 -20.31
#